data_AF-A0A955DC04-F1
#
_entry.id   AF-A0A955DC04-F1
#
_cell.length_a   1.000
_cell.length_b   1.000
_cell.length_c   1.000
_cell.angle_alpha   90.00
_cell.angle_beta   90.00
_cell.angle_gamma   90.00
#
_symmetry.space_group_name_H-M   'P 1'
#
loop_
_entity.id
_entity.type
_entity.pdbx_description
1 polymer ?
#
loop_
_entity_poly.entity_id
_entity_poly.type
_entity_poly.pdbx_seq_one_letter_code
_entity_poly.pdbx_strand_id
1 'polypeptide(L)'
;VTATNLIAVDVELPGSLPTTRCIRFVTDDCGQTVDVELAFTDHDLDPGTPVRAAAIVEVDCGTWTSLCAKDEQHTQWDTTSLSLSGDGSMYVADAVLTLTPGDTDDDGDVDINDVTWLVFTFGSLAADGGCAWDGTRDADFNNGGAVGSEDYSLLSDAWQTSTSCACAAPAPAAASAIGTDRLAPEVAARVDLDGSGVFDATDVRLFEIINALPRTLSERMGWTAQQAGKGSNP
;
A
#
# COMPACT_ATOMS: atom_id res chain seq x y z
N VAL A 1 -23.83 -6.69 25.89
CA VAL A 1 -22.93 -5.55 25.61
C VAL A 1 -21.56 -6.01 26.06
N THR A 2 -20.67 -6.29 25.12
CA THR A 2 -19.25 -6.48 25.44
C THR A 2 -18.71 -5.11 25.82
N ALA A 3 -17.88 -5.05 26.85
CA ALA A 3 -17.23 -3.78 27.20
C ALA A 3 -16.15 -3.48 26.14
N THR A 4 -16.10 -2.23 25.67
CA THR A 4 -15.11 -1.74 24.72
C THR A 4 -14.28 -0.62 25.36
N ASN A 5 -13.06 -0.45 24.86
CA ASN A 5 -12.24 0.73 25.10
C ASN A 5 -12.28 1.62 23.85
N LEU A 6 -12.15 2.92 24.06
CA LEU A 6 -12.04 3.90 22.99
C LEU A 6 -10.55 4.19 22.72
N ILE A 7 -10.20 4.42 21.45
CA ILE A 7 -8.87 4.88 21.05
C ILE A 7 -9.01 6.09 20.12
N ALA A 8 -8.38 7.22 20.47
CA ALA A 8 -8.27 8.38 19.59
C ALA A 8 -7.07 8.21 18.66
N VAL A 9 -7.30 8.37 17.37
CA VAL A 9 -6.29 8.19 16.32
C VAL A 9 -6.35 9.31 15.29
N ASP A 10 -5.18 9.69 14.78
CA ASP A 10 -5.00 10.46 13.57
C ASP A 10 -4.29 9.58 12.54
N VAL A 11 -4.81 9.52 11.32
CA VAL A 11 -4.29 8.71 10.22
C VAL A 11 -4.09 9.59 8.98
N GLU A 12 -3.01 9.36 8.24
CA GLU A 12 -2.68 10.08 7.00
C GLU A 12 -2.38 9.15 5.83
N LEU A 13 -2.76 9.60 4.62
CA LEU A 13 -2.46 8.95 3.34
C LEU A 13 -1.59 9.87 2.47
N PRO A 14 -0.25 9.71 2.48
CA PRO A 14 0.64 10.48 1.63
C PRO A 14 0.34 10.27 0.13
N GLY A 15 0.22 11.36 -0.62
CA GLY A 15 0.00 11.32 -2.06
C GLY A 15 -1.42 10.96 -2.50
N SER A 16 -2.35 10.72 -1.57
CA SER A 16 -3.76 10.47 -1.86
C SER A 16 -4.55 11.77 -1.98
N LEU A 17 -5.51 11.80 -2.90
CA LEU A 17 -6.60 12.78 -2.92
C LEU A 17 -7.60 12.52 -1.78
N PRO A 18 -8.46 13.50 -1.41
CA PRO A 18 -9.52 13.30 -0.43
C PRO A 18 -10.44 12.13 -0.81
N THR A 19 -10.68 11.23 0.15
CA THR A 19 -11.34 9.95 -0.10
C THR A 19 -11.97 9.39 1.18
N THR A 20 -12.67 8.27 1.08
CA THR A 20 -13.05 7.43 2.22
C THR A 20 -12.41 6.06 2.06
N ARG A 21 -11.67 5.59 3.06
CA ARG A 21 -11.00 4.28 3.04
C ARG A 21 -11.38 3.46 4.26
N CYS A 22 -11.37 2.14 4.08
CA CYS A 22 -11.51 1.22 5.19
C CYS A 22 -10.13 0.97 5.81
N ILE A 23 -9.94 1.37 7.06
CA ILE A 23 -8.68 1.18 7.77
C ILE A 23 -8.84 0.06 8.78
N ARG A 24 -8.00 -0.96 8.64
CA ARG A 24 -7.84 -2.03 9.62
C ARG A 24 -6.94 -1.56 10.75
N PHE A 25 -7.43 -1.69 11.97
CA PHE A 25 -6.70 -1.46 13.20
C PHE A 25 -6.46 -2.78 13.94
N VAL A 26 -5.23 -2.99 14.42
CA VAL A 26 -4.83 -4.21 15.15
C VAL A 26 -4.08 -3.83 16.42
N THR A 27 -4.53 -4.34 17.56
CA THR A 27 -3.82 -4.14 18.84
C THR A 27 -2.74 -5.20 19.06
N ASP A 28 -1.79 -4.94 19.95
CA ASP A 28 -0.61 -5.78 20.22
C ASP A 28 -0.88 -7.17 20.82
N ASP A 29 -2.11 -7.45 21.26
CA ASP A 29 -2.51 -8.77 21.77
C ASP A 29 -2.90 -9.76 20.66
N CYS A 30 -3.01 -9.30 19.41
CA CYS A 30 -3.40 -10.05 18.22
C CYS A 30 -4.77 -10.74 18.29
N GLY A 31 -5.54 -10.48 19.35
CA GLY A 31 -6.88 -11.01 19.54
C GLY A 31 -7.96 -10.11 18.96
N GLN A 32 -7.63 -8.85 18.68
CA GLN A 32 -8.60 -7.82 18.32
C GLN A 32 -8.20 -7.06 17.05
N THR A 33 -9.10 -7.12 16.07
CA THR A 33 -9.05 -6.37 14.82
C THR A 33 -10.36 -5.62 14.63
N VAL A 34 -10.29 -4.35 14.22
CA VAL A 34 -11.48 -3.58 13.85
C VAL A 34 -11.22 -2.85 12.54
N ASP A 35 -12.19 -2.89 11.64
CA ASP A 35 -12.15 -2.21 10.35
C ASP A 35 -13.09 -1.00 10.44
N VAL A 36 -12.59 0.20 10.12
CA VAL A 36 -13.32 1.46 10.28
C VAL A 36 -13.22 2.30 9.01
N GLU A 37 -14.36 2.78 8.51
CA GLU A 37 -14.39 3.76 7.42
C GLU A 37 -13.94 5.13 7.94
N LEU A 38 -12.84 5.63 7.38
CA LEU A 38 -12.30 6.95 7.69
C LEU A 38 -12.45 7.88 6.48
N ALA A 39 -13.00 9.07 6.73
CA ALA A 39 -13.09 10.13 5.73
C ALA A 39 -11.82 10.99 5.78
N PHE A 40 -10.96 10.86 4.78
CA PHE A 40 -9.72 11.60 4.64
C PHE A 40 -9.96 12.90 3.89
N THR A 41 -9.56 14.00 4.51
CA THR A 41 -9.70 15.35 3.95
C THR A 41 -8.37 16.08 3.93
N ASP A 42 -8.22 17.00 2.99
CA ASP A 42 -7.16 18.01 3.03
C ASP A 42 -7.36 18.88 4.29
N HIS A 43 -6.32 18.97 5.12
CA HIS A 43 -6.39 19.60 6.44
C HIS A 43 -5.72 20.97 6.50
N ASP A 44 -4.99 21.38 5.45
CA ASP A 44 -4.23 22.64 5.44
C ASP A 44 -4.23 23.41 4.10
N LEU A 45 -4.95 22.93 3.09
CA LEU A 45 -5.06 23.53 1.74
C LEU A 45 -3.74 23.51 0.94
N ASP A 46 -2.73 22.75 1.40
CA ASP A 46 -1.52 22.49 0.63
C ASP A 46 -1.66 21.13 -0.07
N PRO A 47 -1.79 21.08 -1.42
CA PRO A 47 -1.94 19.82 -2.13
C PRO A 47 -0.69 18.92 -2.04
N GLY A 48 0.43 19.41 -1.50
CA GLY A 48 1.62 18.62 -1.22
C GLY A 48 1.60 17.90 0.14
N THR A 49 0.63 18.17 1.01
CA THR A 49 0.53 17.52 2.32
C THR A 49 -0.41 16.31 2.28
N PRO A 50 -0.17 15.29 3.13
CA PRO A 50 -1.06 14.14 3.21
C PRO A 50 -2.49 14.52 3.61
N VAL A 51 -3.49 13.86 3.01
CA VAL A 51 -4.86 13.91 3.53
C VAL A 51 -4.93 13.19 4.87
N ARG A 52 -5.73 13.73 5.80
CA ARG A 52 -5.80 13.25 7.19
C ARG A 52 -7.23 12.91 7.59
N ALA A 53 -7.38 11.88 8.42
CA ALA A 53 -8.60 11.54 9.13
C ALA A 53 -8.33 11.45 10.64
N ALA A 54 -9.24 12.00 11.44
CA ALA A 54 -9.24 11.88 12.89
C ALA A 54 -10.47 11.07 13.32
N ALA A 55 -10.28 10.06 14.18
CA ALA A 55 -11.37 9.19 14.61
C ALA A 55 -11.22 8.71 16.05
N ILE A 56 -12.35 8.24 16.59
CA ILE A 56 -12.39 7.44 17.81
C ILE A 56 -12.81 6.03 17.39
N VAL A 57 -11.93 5.06 17.60
CA VAL A 57 -12.20 3.64 17.30
C VAL A 57 -12.58 2.89 18.57
N GLU A 58 -13.54 1.98 18.47
CA GLU A 58 -13.93 1.10 19.56
C GLU A 58 -13.31 -0.29 19.35
N VAL A 59 -12.63 -0.78 20.38
CA VAL A 59 -12.05 -2.14 20.41
C VAL A 59 -12.50 -2.84 21.70
N ASP A 60 -12.65 -4.16 21.68
CA ASP A 60 -13.01 -4.95 22.87
C ASP A 60 -12.09 -4.61 24.05
N CYS A 61 -12.53 -4.64 25.31
CA CYS A 61 -11.65 -4.27 26.42
C CYS A 61 -10.37 -5.12 26.52
N GLY A 62 -9.23 -4.44 26.64
CA GLY A 62 -7.91 -5.02 26.85
C GLY A 62 -6.94 -4.02 27.47
N THR A 63 -5.67 -4.40 27.58
CA THR A 63 -4.59 -3.49 27.96
C THR A 63 -3.54 -3.53 26.87
N TRP A 64 -3.48 -2.47 26.08
CA TRP A 64 -2.61 -2.40 24.91
C TRP A 64 -1.57 -1.32 25.07
N THR A 65 -0.43 -1.55 24.42
CA THR A 65 0.69 -0.60 24.39
C THR A 65 0.99 -0.09 23.00
N SER A 66 0.47 -0.73 21.95
CA SER A 66 0.56 -0.26 20.57
C SER A 66 -0.67 -0.58 19.73
N LEU A 67 -0.82 0.17 18.66
CA LEU A 67 -1.83 0.00 17.63
C LEU A 67 -1.16 0.02 16.26
N CYS A 68 -1.47 -0.97 15.42
CA CYS A 68 -1.15 -0.96 14.01
C CYS A 68 -2.35 -0.48 13.21
N ALA A 69 -2.10 0.19 12.08
CA ALA A 69 -3.11 0.51 11.10
C ALA A 69 -2.65 0.18 9.68
N LYS A 70 -3.60 -0.18 8.81
CA LYS A 70 -3.37 -0.42 7.39
C LYS A 70 -4.66 -0.25 6.60
N ASP A 71 -4.57 0.33 5.41
CA ASP A 71 -5.53 0.12 4.32
C ASP A 71 -5.11 -1.17 3.59
N GLU A 72 -5.92 -2.23 3.73
CA GLU A 72 -5.62 -3.56 3.18
C GLU A 72 -5.57 -3.61 1.65
N GLN A 73 -6.09 -2.58 0.97
CA GLN A 73 -6.07 -2.55 -0.48
C GLN A 73 -4.71 -2.08 -1.02
N HIS A 74 -4.06 -1.13 -0.34
CA HIS A 74 -3.11 -0.23 -1.00
C HIS A 74 -1.87 0.14 -0.20
N THR A 75 -1.82 -0.13 1.11
CA THR A 75 -0.81 0.48 1.98
C THR A 75 -0.05 -0.53 2.82
N GLN A 76 1.15 -0.15 3.21
CA GLN A 76 1.91 -0.84 4.23
C GLN A 76 1.33 -0.59 5.64
N TRP A 77 1.73 -1.43 6.59
CA TRP A 77 1.42 -1.20 8.00
C TRP A 77 2.14 0.02 8.55
N ASP A 78 1.47 0.78 9.40
CA ASP A 78 2.14 1.69 10.34
C ASP A 78 1.77 1.34 11.79
N THR A 79 2.64 1.69 12.75
CA THR A 79 2.47 1.35 14.16
C THR A 79 2.78 2.54 15.05
N THR A 80 1.92 2.75 16.05
CA THR A 80 2.06 3.80 17.05
C THR A 80 1.93 3.22 18.45
N SER A 81 2.59 3.83 19.44
CA SER A 81 2.35 3.49 20.84
C SER A 81 1.06 4.14 21.33
N LEU A 82 0.49 3.57 22.40
CA LEU A 82 -0.73 4.06 23.03
C LEU A 82 -0.45 4.58 24.44
N SER A 83 -0.99 5.75 24.75
CA SER A 83 -1.05 6.30 26.10
C SER A 83 -2.51 6.44 26.56
N LEU A 84 -2.74 6.38 27.88
CA LEU A 84 -4.05 6.70 28.43
C LEU A 84 -4.25 8.23 28.43
N SER A 85 -5.46 8.67 28.09
CA SER A 85 -5.88 10.06 28.25
C SER A 85 -5.68 10.54 29.69
N GLY A 86 -5.58 11.86 29.89
CA GLY A 86 -5.32 12.43 31.23
C GLY A 86 -6.37 12.09 32.29
N ASP A 87 -7.59 11.74 31.87
CA ASP A 87 -8.68 11.27 32.74
C ASP A 87 -8.83 9.74 32.79
N GLY A 88 -8.01 9.00 32.03
CA GLY A 88 -8.02 7.54 31.94
C GLY A 88 -9.26 6.96 31.26
N SER A 89 -10.03 7.77 30.53
CA SER A 89 -11.27 7.32 29.88
C SER A 89 -11.03 6.60 28.54
N MET A 90 -9.90 6.82 27.90
CA MET A 90 -9.57 6.23 26.59
C MET A 90 -8.07 6.12 26.35
N TYR A 91 -7.69 5.36 25.33
CA TYR A 91 -6.35 5.39 24.77
C TYR A 91 -6.22 6.50 23.72
N VAL A 92 -5.00 6.96 23.51
CA VAL A 92 -4.63 7.95 22.51
C VAL A 92 -3.37 7.45 21.81
N ALA A 93 -3.38 7.46 20.46
CA ALA A 93 -2.18 7.23 19.67
C ALA A 93 -1.15 8.34 19.94
N ASP A 94 0.09 7.95 20.24
CA ASP A 94 1.16 8.90 20.59
C ASP A 94 1.71 9.65 19.36
N ALA A 95 1.49 9.11 18.16
CA ALA A 95 1.85 9.68 16.87
C ALA A 95 0.75 9.44 15.82
N VAL A 96 0.73 10.32 14.81
CA VAL A 96 -0.06 10.15 13.60
C VAL A 96 0.41 8.88 12.88
N LEU A 97 -0.53 8.04 12.45
CA LEU A 97 -0.26 6.87 11.63
C LEU A 97 -0.17 7.27 10.16
N THR A 98 0.96 7.05 9.50
CA THR A 98 1.21 7.39 8.09
C THR A 98 1.24 6.12 7.24
N LEU A 99 0.17 5.87 6.49
CA LEU A 99 0.03 4.64 5.71
C LEU A 99 0.71 4.80 4.35
N THR A 100 1.88 4.16 4.19
CA THR A 100 2.68 4.26 2.96
C THR A 100 2.04 3.45 1.83
N PRO A 101 1.75 4.04 0.66
CA PRO A 101 1.14 3.31 -0.45
C PRO A 101 2.11 2.34 -1.12
N GLY A 102 1.57 1.38 -1.87
CA GLY A 102 2.31 0.51 -2.79
C GLY A 102 2.17 -0.98 -2.52
N ASP A 103 1.65 -1.39 -1.36
CA ASP A 103 1.46 -2.78 -0.94
C ASP A 103 0.06 -3.24 -1.41
N THR A 104 0.04 -3.73 -2.64
CA THR A 104 -1.17 -4.06 -3.40
C THR A 104 -1.63 -5.47 -3.10
N ASP A 105 -0.73 -6.41 -2.80
CA ASP A 105 -1.08 -7.80 -2.50
C ASP A 105 -1.27 -8.12 -1.01
N ASP A 106 -1.08 -7.13 -0.13
CA ASP A 106 -1.33 -7.15 1.31
C ASP A 106 -0.43 -8.12 2.09
N ASP A 107 0.85 -8.16 1.73
CA ASP A 107 1.82 -9.00 2.43
C ASP A 107 2.79 -8.21 3.33
N GLY A 108 2.73 -6.88 3.29
CA GLY A 108 3.51 -5.99 4.15
C GLY A 108 4.78 -5.44 3.51
N ASP A 109 5.14 -5.81 2.28
CA ASP A 109 6.22 -5.18 1.52
C ASP A 109 5.75 -4.45 0.25
N VAL A 110 6.69 -3.82 -0.45
CA VAL A 110 6.47 -3.24 -1.79
C VAL A 110 7.52 -3.82 -2.72
N ASP A 111 7.12 -4.79 -3.52
CA ASP A 111 8.02 -5.59 -4.33
C ASP A 111 7.47 -5.87 -5.75
N ILE A 112 8.09 -6.81 -6.48
CA ILE A 112 7.69 -7.11 -7.86
C ILE A 112 6.22 -7.58 -7.99
N ASN A 113 5.63 -8.17 -6.95
CA ASN A 113 4.23 -8.59 -6.96
C ASN A 113 3.31 -7.37 -7.01
N ASP A 114 3.64 -6.28 -6.31
CA ASP A 114 2.90 -5.02 -6.37
C ASP A 114 3.07 -4.31 -7.71
N VAL A 115 4.30 -4.30 -8.23
CA VAL A 115 4.59 -3.77 -9.56
C VAL A 115 3.79 -4.55 -10.63
N THR A 116 3.64 -5.86 -10.45
CA THR A 116 2.86 -6.72 -11.34
C THR A 116 1.42 -6.22 -11.41
N TRP A 117 0.82 -5.93 -10.25
CA TRP A 117 -0.53 -5.36 -10.17
C TRP A 117 -0.63 -4.00 -10.83
N LEU A 118 0.28 -3.07 -10.50
CA LEU A 118 0.32 -1.75 -11.12
C LEU A 118 0.37 -1.83 -12.65
N VAL A 119 1.27 -2.64 -13.23
CA VAL A 119 1.41 -2.78 -14.69
C VAL A 119 0.18 -3.44 -15.30
N PHE A 120 -0.41 -4.42 -14.62
CA PHE A 120 -1.60 -5.11 -15.08
C PHE A 120 -2.83 -4.19 -15.12
N THR A 121 -3.04 -3.38 -14.09
CA THR A 121 -4.19 -2.47 -13.97
C THR A 121 -3.94 -1.08 -14.54
N PHE A 122 -2.74 -0.78 -15.05
CA PHE A 122 -2.42 0.56 -15.55
C PHE A 122 -3.41 1.03 -16.62
N GLY A 123 -4.04 2.19 -16.37
CA GLY A 123 -5.09 2.78 -17.20
C GLY A 123 -6.50 2.23 -16.97
N SER A 124 -6.70 1.28 -16.04
CA SER A 124 -8.02 0.88 -15.58
C SER A 124 -8.62 1.90 -14.61
N LEU A 125 -9.93 1.83 -14.42
CA LEU A 125 -10.60 2.54 -13.32
C LEU A 125 -10.28 1.87 -11.99
N ALA A 126 -10.46 2.63 -10.91
CA ALA A 126 -10.46 2.10 -9.55
C ALA A 126 -11.51 0.98 -9.40
N ALA A 127 -11.18 -0.01 -8.61
CA ALA A 127 -12.07 -1.06 -8.17
C ALA A 127 -12.81 -0.64 -6.89
N ASP A 128 -14.06 -1.09 -6.79
CA ASP A 128 -14.85 -0.89 -5.57
C ASP A 128 -14.34 -1.80 -4.44
N GLY A 129 -14.54 -1.36 -3.19
CA GLY A 129 -14.32 -2.16 -1.97
C GLY A 129 -15.28 -1.78 -0.85
N GLY A 130 -15.43 -2.66 0.15
CA GLY A 130 -16.24 -2.43 1.35
C GLY A 130 -15.43 -2.14 2.62
N CYS A 131 -16.12 -2.12 3.76
CA CYS A 131 -15.48 -2.08 5.09
C CYS A 131 -16.15 -3.07 6.07
N ALA A 132 -15.51 -4.18 6.47
CA ALA A 132 -14.15 -4.64 6.13
C ALA A 132 -13.88 -4.77 4.63
N TRP A 133 -12.61 -4.64 4.21
CA TRP A 133 -12.24 -4.74 2.81
C TRP A 133 -12.55 -6.15 2.26
N ASP A 134 -13.35 -6.19 1.20
CA ASP A 134 -13.81 -7.40 0.51
C ASP A 134 -13.76 -7.26 -1.02
N GLY A 135 -13.06 -6.23 -1.49
CA GLY A 135 -13.07 -5.76 -2.86
C GLY A 135 -12.11 -6.48 -3.80
N THR A 136 -12.06 -6.00 -5.04
CA THR A 136 -11.00 -6.37 -5.99
C THR A 136 -9.81 -5.44 -5.80
N ARG A 137 -8.60 -5.99 -5.83
CA ARG A 137 -7.36 -5.20 -5.73
C ARG A 137 -7.16 -4.38 -7.01
N ASP A 138 -6.62 -3.18 -6.84
CA ASP A 138 -6.14 -2.31 -7.92
C ASP A 138 -4.92 -1.52 -7.39
N ALA A 139 -4.30 -0.71 -8.25
CA ALA A 139 -3.17 0.14 -7.88
C ALA A 139 -3.51 1.65 -7.95
N ASP A 140 -4.76 2.05 -7.66
CA ASP A 140 -5.16 3.47 -7.52
C ASP A 140 -4.85 3.95 -6.09
N PHE A 141 -3.56 4.09 -5.80
CA PHE A 141 -3.05 4.56 -4.51
C PHE A 141 -3.41 6.02 -4.26
N ASN A 142 -3.35 6.85 -5.31
CA ASN A 142 -3.59 8.28 -5.20
C ASN A 142 -5.09 8.65 -5.10
N ASN A 143 -6.01 7.69 -5.25
CA ASN A 143 -7.46 7.91 -5.26
C ASN A 143 -7.92 8.84 -6.39
N GLY A 144 -7.26 8.79 -7.54
CA GLY A 144 -7.56 9.56 -8.74
C GLY A 144 -8.76 9.04 -9.53
N GLY A 145 -9.25 7.84 -9.21
CA GLY A 145 -10.31 7.13 -9.91
C GLY A 145 -9.81 6.28 -11.08
N ALA A 146 -8.52 6.33 -11.40
CA ALA A 146 -7.87 5.51 -12.42
C ALA A 146 -6.40 5.31 -12.09
N VAL A 147 -5.89 4.10 -12.37
CA VAL A 147 -4.49 3.74 -12.14
C VAL A 147 -3.59 4.43 -13.17
N GLY A 148 -2.69 5.30 -12.72
CA GLY A 148 -1.94 6.21 -13.56
C GLY A 148 -0.49 6.48 -13.14
N SER A 149 0.06 7.56 -13.70
CA SER A 149 1.47 7.96 -13.49
C SER A 149 1.77 8.38 -12.05
N GLU A 150 0.78 8.90 -11.37
CA GLU A 150 0.80 9.30 -9.98
C GLU A 150 0.99 8.07 -9.09
N ASP A 151 0.23 7.00 -9.33
CA ASP A 151 0.36 5.72 -8.63
C ASP A 151 1.71 5.05 -8.87
N TYR A 152 2.19 5.11 -10.12
CA TYR A 152 3.54 4.65 -10.45
C TYR A 152 4.60 5.39 -9.63
N SER A 153 4.44 6.69 -9.41
CA SER A 153 5.40 7.49 -8.65
C SER A 153 5.38 7.09 -7.17
N LEU A 154 4.19 6.91 -6.60
CA LEU A 154 4.01 6.45 -5.22
C LEU A 154 4.64 5.07 -4.98
N LEU A 155 4.34 4.10 -5.85
CA LEU A 155 4.93 2.76 -5.76
C LEU A 155 6.45 2.79 -5.97
N SER A 156 6.93 3.60 -6.93
CA SER A 156 8.37 3.74 -7.18
C SER A 156 9.14 4.25 -5.96
N ASP A 157 8.52 5.16 -5.20
CA ASP A 157 9.12 5.73 -4.00
C ASP A 157 9.17 4.74 -2.84
N ALA A 158 8.18 3.84 -2.75
CA ALA A 158 8.11 2.77 -1.77
C ALA A 158 8.87 1.48 -2.18
N TRP A 159 9.46 1.40 -3.37
CA TRP A 159 10.16 0.19 -3.83
C TRP A 159 11.13 -0.43 -2.79
N GLN A 160 10.92 -1.71 -2.47
CA GLN A 160 11.65 -2.51 -1.47
C GLN A 160 11.53 -2.01 -0.02
N THR A 161 10.51 -1.21 0.32
CA THR A 161 10.16 -1.02 1.72
C THR A 161 9.42 -2.24 2.24
N SER A 162 9.50 -2.48 3.55
CA SER A 162 8.70 -3.49 4.22
C SER A 162 8.32 -2.98 5.60
N THR A 163 7.15 -3.41 6.05
CA THR A 163 6.59 -3.08 7.35
C THR A 163 5.99 -4.35 7.95
N SER A 164 5.71 -4.31 9.25
CA SER A 164 5.01 -5.40 9.90
C SER A 164 4.22 -4.86 11.07
N CYS A 165 3.00 -5.35 11.23
CA CYS A 165 2.35 -5.35 12.54
C CYS A 165 2.80 -6.58 13.32
N ALA A 166 2.94 -6.48 14.65
CA ALA A 166 3.30 -7.63 15.50
C ALA A 166 2.35 -8.84 15.35
N CYS A 167 1.14 -8.58 14.86
CA CYS A 167 0.07 -9.55 14.67
C CYS A 167 -0.15 -9.95 13.21
N ALA A 168 0.59 -9.36 12.27
CA ALA A 168 0.63 -9.79 10.90
C ALA A 168 1.74 -10.85 10.70
N ALA A 169 1.61 -11.68 9.68
CA ALA A 169 2.75 -12.45 9.22
C ALA A 169 3.89 -11.48 8.86
N PRO A 170 5.15 -11.81 9.16
CA PRO A 170 6.25 -11.00 8.68
C PRO A 170 6.21 -10.96 7.15
N ALA A 171 6.44 -9.78 6.58
CA ALA A 171 6.57 -9.62 5.15
C ALA A 171 7.60 -10.61 4.60
N PRO A 172 7.36 -11.19 3.42
CA PRO A 172 8.35 -12.03 2.77
C PRO A 172 9.62 -11.24 2.44
N ALA A 173 10.60 -11.92 1.85
CA ALA A 173 11.75 -11.21 1.31
C ALA A 173 11.32 -10.57 -0.01
N ALA A 174 11.28 -9.24 -0.05
CA ALA A 174 10.96 -8.46 -1.24
C ALA A 174 11.66 -9.01 -2.49
N ALA A 175 10.87 -9.50 -3.43
CA ALA A 175 11.33 -10.04 -4.69
C ALA A 175 11.51 -8.92 -5.73
N SER A 176 12.52 -9.07 -6.60
CA SER A 176 12.78 -8.11 -7.70
C SER A 176 12.43 -8.66 -9.08
N ALA A 177 11.95 -9.91 -9.14
CA ALA A 177 11.55 -10.59 -10.36
C ALA A 177 10.59 -11.73 -10.03
N ILE A 178 9.66 -12.03 -10.95
CA ILE A 178 8.73 -13.16 -10.82
C ILE A 178 8.61 -13.92 -12.14
N GLY A 179 8.64 -15.26 -12.07
CA GLY A 179 8.39 -16.11 -13.24
C GLY A 179 6.93 -15.99 -13.69
N THR A 180 6.71 -15.83 -14.99
CA THR A 180 5.35 -15.62 -15.53
C THR A 180 4.47 -16.87 -15.41
N ASP A 181 5.08 -18.03 -15.20
CA ASP A 181 4.42 -19.29 -14.86
C ASP A 181 3.74 -19.28 -13.47
N ARG A 182 4.09 -18.31 -12.61
CA ARG A 182 3.47 -18.08 -11.31
C ARG A 182 2.28 -17.12 -11.36
N LEU A 183 2.05 -16.46 -12.49
CA LEU A 183 1.00 -15.47 -12.68
C LEU A 183 -0.21 -16.10 -13.41
N ALA A 184 -1.37 -15.48 -13.26
CA ALA A 184 -2.52 -15.82 -14.11
C ALA A 184 -2.17 -15.53 -15.59
N PRO A 185 -2.63 -16.34 -16.56
CA PRO A 185 -2.23 -16.19 -17.97
C PRO A 185 -2.46 -14.79 -18.54
N GLU A 186 -3.55 -14.14 -18.16
CA GLU A 186 -3.89 -12.77 -18.57
C GLU A 186 -2.97 -11.71 -17.97
N VAL A 187 -2.48 -11.92 -16.74
CA VAL A 187 -1.50 -11.03 -16.08
C VAL A 187 -0.14 -11.24 -16.72
N ALA A 188 0.30 -12.49 -16.85
CA ALA A 188 1.56 -12.87 -17.51
C ALA A 188 1.69 -12.23 -18.90
N ALA A 189 0.65 -12.36 -19.74
CA ALA A 189 0.64 -11.79 -21.08
C ALA A 189 0.68 -10.26 -21.12
N ARG A 190 0.39 -9.58 -20.01
CA ARG A 190 0.38 -8.13 -19.90
C ARG A 190 1.71 -7.57 -19.39
N VAL A 191 2.37 -8.29 -18.48
CA VAL A 191 3.57 -7.79 -17.78
C VAL A 191 4.88 -8.25 -18.43
N ASP A 192 4.92 -9.41 -19.09
CA ASP A 192 6.09 -9.94 -19.82
C ASP A 192 6.21 -9.27 -21.19
N LEU A 193 6.76 -8.06 -21.22
CA LEU A 193 6.82 -7.21 -22.39
C LEU A 193 7.96 -7.59 -23.34
N ASP A 194 9.02 -8.21 -22.83
CA ASP A 194 10.13 -8.71 -23.65
C ASP A 194 9.98 -10.19 -24.06
N GLY A 195 9.03 -10.92 -23.46
CA GLY A 195 8.72 -12.32 -23.78
C GLY A 195 9.74 -13.31 -23.22
N SER A 196 10.49 -12.94 -22.18
CA SER A 196 11.52 -13.78 -21.57
C SER A 196 10.96 -14.86 -20.64
N GLY A 197 9.67 -14.78 -20.26
CA GLY A 197 9.04 -15.66 -19.29
C GLY A 197 9.31 -15.27 -17.83
N VAL A 198 9.91 -14.11 -17.60
CA VAL A 198 10.16 -13.54 -16.26
C VAL A 198 9.77 -12.08 -16.32
N PHE A 199 8.97 -11.62 -15.37
CA PHE A 199 8.70 -10.21 -15.18
C PHE A 199 9.78 -9.60 -14.28
N ASP A 200 10.63 -8.73 -14.85
CA ASP A 200 11.74 -8.09 -14.14
C ASP A 200 11.98 -6.61 -14.53
N ALA A 201 13.12 -6.05 -14.14
CA ALA A 201 13.50 -4.66 -14.42
C ALA A 201 13.50 -4.30 -15.92
N THR A 202 13.70 -5.29 -16.80
CA THR A 202 13.66 -5.13 -18.26
C THR A 202 12.26 -4.84 -18.73
N ASP A 203 11.28 -5.60 -18.26
CA ASP A 203 9.86 -5.38 -18.57
C ASP A 203 9.37 -4.06 -17.99
N VAL A 204 9.71 -3.77 -16.73
CA VAL A 204 9.38 -2.48 -16.12
C VAL A 204 9.95 -1.32 -16.93
N ARG A 205 11.17 -1.45 -17.46
CA ARG A 205 11.76 -0.45 -18.35
C ARG A 205 10.98 -0.29 -19.65
N LEU A 206 10.55 -1.40 -20.27
CA LEU A 206 9.73 -1.35 -21.48
C LEU A 206 8.37 -0.70 -21.21
N PHE A 207 7.74 -1.05 -20.09
CA PHE A 207 6.50 -0.44 -19.62
C PHE A 207 6.64 1.07 -19.46
N GLU A 208 7.71 1.52 -18.79
CA GLU A 208 7.99 2.95 -18.60
C GLU A 208 8.21 3.68 -19.92
N ILE A 209 8.90 3.05 -20.89
CA ILE A 209 9.10 3.63 -22.22
C ILE A 209 7.78 3.77 -22.98
N ILE A 210 6.96 2.71 -22.98
CA ILE A 210 5.67 2.67 -23.69
C ILE A 210 4.72 3.75 -23.15
N ASN A 211 4.74 3.98 -21.84
CA ASN A 211 3.85 4.93 -21.16
C ASN A 211 4.48 6.31 -20.89
N ALA A 212 5.69 6.58 -21.42
CA ALA A 212 6.42 7.83 -21.23
C ALA A 212 6.64 8.22 -19.75
N LEU A 213 6.88 7.23 -18.88
CA LEU A 213 7.17 7.38 -17.46
C LEU A 213 8.67 7.70 -17.21
N PRO A 214 9.03 8.27 -16.03
CA PRO A 214 10.37 8.81 -15.78
C PRO A 214 11.49 7.78 -15.59
N ARG A 215 11.17 6.48 -15.67
CA ARG A 215 12.09 5.35 -15.53
C ARG A 215 12.73 5.14 -14.15
N THR A 216 12.13 5.74 -13.13
CA THR A 216 12.62 5.72 -11.76
C THR A 216 12.63 4.31 -11.17
N LEU A 217 11.59 3.52 -11.44
CA LEU A 217 11.46 2.18 -10.88
C LEU A 217 12.45 1.19 -11.49
N SER A 218 12.53 1.09 -12.82
CA SER A 218 13.51 0.18 -13.44
C SER A 218 14.95 0.49 -13.03
N GLU A 219 15.29 1.77 -12.87
CA GLU A 219 16.61 2.20 -12.38
C GLU A 219 16.82 1.79 -10.91
N ARG A 220 15.81 1.91 -10.05
CA ARG A 220 15.85 1.40 -8.65
C ARG A 220 15.96 -0.13 -8.59
N MET A 221 15.38 -0.84 -9.54
CA MET A 221 15.50 -2.29 -9.68
C MET A 221 16.87 -2.74 -10.23
N GLY A 222 17.78 -1.80 -10.50
CA GLY A 222 19.13 -2.09 -10.97
C GLY A 222 19.25 -2.23 -12.49
N TRP A 223 18.28 -1.73 -13.26
CA TRP A 223 18.44 -1.60 -14.70
C TRP A 223 19.61 -0.65 -15.03
N THR A 224 20.53 -1.11 -15.86
CA THR A 224 21.69 -0.36 -16.33
C THR A 224 21.71 -0.29 -17.85
N ALA A 225 22.22 0.81 -18.40
CA ALA A 225 22.37 0.98 -19.85
C ALA A 225 23.19 -0.13 -20.55
N GLN A 226 23.99 -0.91 -19.80
CA GLN A 226 24.72 -2.07 -20.31
C GLN A 226 23.81 -3.27 -20.62
N GLN A 227 22.62 -3.38 -20.00
CA GLN A 227 21.65 -4.44 -20.30
C GLN A 227 20.96 -4.22 -21.64
N ALA A 228 20.83 -2.96 -22.10
CA ALA A 228 20.27 -2.63 -23.42
C ALA A 228 21.07 -3.20 -24.61
N GLY A 229 22.35 -3.50 -24.42
CA GLY A 229 23.24 -3.98 -25.49
C GLY A 229 23.25 -5.50 -25.71
N LYS A 230 22.57 -6.29 -24.86
CA LYS A 230 22.57 -7.76 -24.95
C LYS A 230 21.34 -8.35 -25.67
N GLY A 231 20.31 -7.55 -25.95
CA GLY A 231 19.04 -8.00 -26.53
C GLY A 231 18.94 -7.93 -28.06
N SER A 232 19.98 -7.50 -28.78
CA SER A 232 19.95 -7.45 -30.25
C SER A 232 20.90 -8.49 -30.85
N ASN A 233 20.47 -9.75 -30.89
CA ASN A 233 20.96 -10.69 -31.89
C ASN A 233 19.74 -11.35 -32.55
N PRO A 234 19.52 -11.14 -33.86
CA PRO A 234 18.37 -11.67 -34.59
C PRO A 234 18.38 -13.20 -34.71
#